data_AF-W7JDL5-F1
#
_entry.id   AF-W7JDL5-F1
#
_cell.length_a   1.000
_cell.length_b   1.000
_cell.length_c   1.000
_cell.angle_alpha   90.00
_cell.angle_beta   90.00
_cell.angle_gamma   90.00
#
_symmetry.space_group_name_H-M   'P 1'
#
loop_
_entity.id
_entity.type
_entity.pdbx_description
1 polymer ?
#
loop_
_entity_poly.entity_id
_entity_poly.type
_entity_poly.pdbx_seq_one_letter_code
_entity_poly.pdbx_strand_id
1 'polypeptide(L)'
;MTHGENDLVQAMSDGEWFEGSADDPVVVRAGLIRELLLGRHGELDPRGVRVRGARVVGVLDLDQVRAVVGLHLADCVVEEPIRATRAVLPYLTLDGSRIAGLVADGARVEGGLFLRRVRAEGEVRLLDAHVGGQFDADDAEFTSTSGTALYATRMRLDGGFFLRRARIRGVGERGAARFVGSRFGGQVVFAGARLENPTGPVLDLHESTVDGTVFLPAEVVCPDGSREDHCDHPARVELDDFGFSSIGYLDWRQWLHLIRCHTTAYHASPYQRLAAVERAAGHDGNARRILIAQQGDLLRRSPAAVGGPVTRFSHRLWGALAGYGYRTRRTAAALLLAVTAAGLLGYAAGQVDTRPGHHAAERTVQPGSPSPAVGVACSSVELVGLGLDRGLPLGPTGLRSRCDLDTGTRWGQAFTVAIWVIQAALWGLATLALAGYTNLVRKSA
;
A
#
# COMPACT_ATOMS: atom_id res chain seq x y z
N MET A 1 52.57 5.30 23.05
CA MET A 1 52.14 5.31 21.63
C MET A 1 53.20 4.61 20.81
N THR A 2 52.82 3.78 19.85
CA THR A 2 53.74 3.21 18.86
C THR A 2 54.05 4.26 17.77
N HIS A 3 55.05 4.03 16.91
CA HIS A 3 55.41 4.99 15.85
C HIS A 3 54.22 5.33 14.94
N GLY A 4 53.48 4.33 14.47
CA GLY A 4 52.29 4.54 13.64
C GLY A 4 51.11 5.22 14.36
N GLU A 5 51.06 5.21 15.69
CA GLU A 5 50.06 5.98 16.44
C GLU A 5 50.37 7.47 16.47
N ASN A 6 51.65 7.83 16.55
CA ASN A 6 52.07 9.23 16.46
C ASN A 6 51.79 9.78 15.06
N ASP A 7 52.04 8.97 14.03
CA ASP A 7 51.75 9.35 12.64
C ASP A 7 50.24 9.57 12.41
N LEU A 8 49.40 8.72 13.02
CA LEU A 8 47.94 8.93 13.01
C LEU A 8 47.58 10.26 13.68
N VAL A 9 48.07 10.53 14.89
CA VAL A 9 47.76 11.79 15.60
C VAL A 9 48.19 12.99 14.77
N GLN A 10 49.40 12.95 14.20
CA GLN A 10 49.92 14.03 13.36
C GLN A 10 49.05 14.25 12.12
N ALA A 11 48.68 13.19 11.40
CA ALA A 11 47.80 13.29 10.24
C ALA A 11 46.42 13.89 10.58
N MET A 12 45.88 13.63 11.78
CA MET A 12 44.60 14.20 12.21
C MET A 12 44.73 15.69 12.58
N SER A 13 45.87 16.10 13.13
CA SER A 13 46.18 17.52 13.37
C SER A 13 46.35 18.28 12.06
N ASP A 14 46.94 17.65 11.04
CA ASP A 14 47.21 18.27 9.73
C ASP A 14 45.99 18.20 8.78
N GLY A 15 44.91 17.55 9.18
CA GLY A 15 43.70 17.41 8.35
C GLY A 15 43.98 16.58 7.10
N GLU A 16 44.80 15.55 7.23
CA GLU A 16 45.18 14.56 6.22
C GLU A 16 44.49 13.21 6.45
N TRP A 17 44.67 12.27 5.53
CA TRP A 17 44.18 10.89 5.67
C TRP A 17 45.28 10.03 6.28
N PHE A 18 44.93 9.21 7.26
CA PHE A 18 45.82 8.15 7.70
C PHE A 18 45.53 6.88 6.90
N GLU A 19 46.44 6.52 5.99
CA GLU A 19 46.23 5.44 5.02
C GLU A 19 47.14 4.24 5.30
N GLY A 20 46.56 3.05 5.30
CA GLY A 20 47.31 1.80 5.12
C GLY A 20 47.36 1.39 3.64
N SER A 21 48.43 0.72 3.24
CA SER A 21 48.53 0.15 1.89
C SER A 21 47.90 -1.25 1.84
N ALA A 22 47.46 -1.71 0.67
CA ALA A 22 46.92 -3.06 0.52
C ALA A 22 47.94 -4.17 0.85
N ASP A 23 49.24 -3.87 0.69
CA ASP A 23 50.35 -4.78 0.96
C ASP A 23 50.84 -4.72 2.42
N ASP A 24 50.47 -3.67 3.17
CA ASP A 24 50.80 -3.48 4.58
C ASP A 24 49.62 -2.84 5.32
N PRO A 25 48.64 -3.65 5.77
CA PRO A 25 47.42 -3.14 6.40
C PRO A 25 47.76 -2.56 7.77
N VAL A 26 47.61 -1.25 7.89
CA VAL A 26 47.93 -0.53 9.13
C VAL A 26 46.95 -0.91 10.23
N VAL A 27 47.51 -1.28 11.38
CA VAL A 27 46.75 -1.64 12.58
C VAL A 27 46.53 -0.40 13.44
N VAL A 28 45.28 -0.05 13.68
CA VAL A 28 44.89 1.08 14.53
C VAL A 28 44.17 0.56 15.77
N ARG A 29 44.59 0.98 16.96
CA ARG A 29 43.86 0.64 18.19
C ARG A 29 42.57 1.44 18.26
N ALA A 30 41.46 0.76 18.51
CA ALA A 30 40.15 1.39 18.68
C ALA A 30 40.14 2.45 19.80
N GLY A 31 40.91 2.21 20.88
CA GLY A 31 41.07 3.16 21.97
C GLY A 31 41.69 4.50 21.56
N LEU A 32 42.62 4.50 20.60
CA LEU A 32 43.23 5.73 20.10
C LEU A 32 42.21 6.57 19.31
N ILE A 33 41.37 5.93 18.49
CA ILE A 33 40.27 6.62 17.80
C ILE A 33 39.33 7.28 18.82
N ARG A 34 38.97 6.57 19.90
CA ARG A 34 38.15 7.14 20.98
C ARG A 34 38.84 8.35 21.63
N GLU A 35 40.14 8.27 21.93
CA GLU A 35 40.90 9.36 22.54
C GLU A 35 40.96 10.61 21.65
N LEU A 36 41.17 10.42 20.33
CA LEU A 36 41.14 11.49 19.33
C LEU A 36 39.77 12.16 19.30
N LEU A 37 38.69 11.37 19.23
CA LEU A 37 37.32 11.90 19.24
C LEU A 37 36.98 12.64 20.54
N LEU A 38 37.61 12.30 21.66
CA LEU A 38 37.50 13.01 22.94
C LEU A 38 38.38 14.27 23.03
N GLY A 39 39.20 14.57 22.00
CA GLY A 39 40.11 15.72 21.99
C GLY A 39 41.29 15.58 22.94
N ARG A 40 41.69 14.35 23.31
CA ARG A 40 42.77 14.11 24.29
C ARG A 40 44.18 14.34 23.74
N HIS A 41 44.31 14.52 22.43
CA HIS A 41 45.58 14.67 21.72
C HIS A 41 45.77 16.08 21.13
N GLY A 42 45.11 17.07 21.71
CA GLY A 42 45.22 18.47 21.28
C GLY A 42 44.13 18.88 20.28
N GLU A 43 44.37 20.00 19.62
CA GLU A 43 43.47 20.53 18.59
C GLU A 43 43.60 19.68 17.32
N LEU A 44 42.48 19.11 16.87
CA LEU A 44 42.39 18.32 15.65
C LEU A 44 41.79 19.17 14.54
N ASP A 45 42.16 18.88 13.29
CA ASP A 45 41.55 19.54 12.14
C ASP A 45 40.02 19.27 12.10
N PRO A 46 39.18 20.26 11.73
CA PRO A 46 37.73 20.11 11.67
C PRO A 46 37.22 19.02 10.73
N ARG A 47 38.04 18.54 9.78
CA ARG A 47 37.74 17.38 8.92
C ARG A 47 37.77 16.05 9.68
N GLY A 48 38.13 16.06 10.96
CA GLY A 48 38.01 14.97 11.90
C GLY A 48 38.89 13.76 11.68
N VAL A 49 38.54 12.67 12.36
CA VAL A 49 39.34 11.45 12.36
C VAL A 49 39.08 10.68 11.07
N ARG A 50 40.07 10.64 10.16
CA ARG A 50 39.93 10.03 8.83
C ARG A 50 40.99 8.97 8.59
N VAL A 51 40.55 7.72 8.58
CA VAL A 51 41.40 6.54 8.43
C VAL A 51 40.94 5.75 7.21
N ARG A 52 41.88 5.32 6.37
CA ARG A 52 41.62 4.51 5.17
C ARG A 52 42.42 3.22 5.18
N GLY A 53 41.79 2.11 4.80
CA GLY A 53 42.48 0.83 4.57
C GLY A 53 43.07 0.19 5.83
N ALA A 54 42.60 0.57 7.03
CA ALA A 54 43.16 0.12 8.29
C ALA A 54 42.37 -1.02 8.93
N ARG A 55 43.06 -1.84 9.73
CA ARG A 55 42.44 -2.81 10.64
C ARG A 55 42.32 -2.18 12.03
N VAL A 56 41.10 -1.90 12.46
CA VAL A 56 40.79 -1.37 13.77
C VAL A 56 40.67 -2.53 14.77
N VAL A 57 41.59 -2.59 15.72
CA VAL A 57 41.70 -3.69 16.68
C VAL A 57 41.20 -3.27 18.05
N GLY A 58 40.44 -4.17 18.68
CA GLY A 58 39.73 -3.94 19.93
C GLY A 58 38.35 -3.31 19.72
N VAL A 59 37.58 -3.18 20.80
CA VAL A 59 36.24 -2.62 20.75
C VAL A 59 36.32 -1.10 20.55
N LEU A 60 35.75 -0.61 19.44
CA LEU A 60 35.51 0.82 19.23
C LEU A 60 34.30 1.24 20.05
N ASP A 61 34.56 1.51 21.32
CA ASP A 61 33.60 2.08 22.25
C ASP A 61 33.56 3.60 22.06
N LEU A 62 32.41 4.12 21.65
CA LEU A 62 32.02 5.52 21.56
C LEU A 62 30.78 5.80 22.44
N ASP A 63 30.42 4.89 23.34
CA ASP A 63 29.26 5.07 24.21
C ASP A 63 29.40 6.35 25.03
N GLN A 64 28.35 7.15 25.02
CA GLN A 64 28.26 8.47 25.67
C GLN A 64 29.35 9.48 25.24
N VAL A 65 30.10 9.20 24.18
CA VAL A 65 31.13 10.14 23.68
C VAL A 65 30.44 11.31 23.00
N ARG A 66 30.77 12.52 23.44
CA ARG A 66 30.52 13.75 22.67
C ARG A 66 31.79 14.06 21.90
N ALA A 67 31.83 13.69 20.64
CA ALA A 67 33.03 13.84 19.84
C ALA A 67 33.26 15.30 19.45
N VAL A 68 34.51 15.76 19.56
CA VAL A 68 34.91 17.12 19.17
C VAL A 68 35.00 17.30 17.66
N VAL A 69 35.18 16.18 16.94
CA VAL A 69 35.26 16.10 15.46
C VAL A 69 34.55 14.83 14.98
N GLY A 70 34.26 14.74 13.68
CA GLY A 70 33.60 13.55 13.12
C GLY A 70 34.55 12.36 12.87
N LEU A 71 33.96 11.20 12.54
CA LEU A 71 34.69 9.95 12.27
C LEU A 71 34.43 9.46 10.84
N HIS A 72 35.50 9.18 10.10
CA HIS A 72 35.47 8.55 8.79
C HIS A 72 36.42 7.34 8.76
N LEU A 73 35.87 6.14 8.65
CA LEU A 73 36.60 4.90 8.40
C LEU A 73 36.29 4.43 6.98
N ALA A 74 37.23 4.63 6.06
CA ALA A 74 37.07 4.29 4.65
C ALA A 74 37.78 2.97 4.33
N ASP A 75 37.06 1.99 3.77
CA ASP A 75 37.61 0.70 3.37
C ASP A 75 38.40 0.01 4.51
N CYS A 76 37.94 0.19 5.75
CA CYS A 76 38.55 -0.35 6.97
C CYS A 76 37.93 -1.69 7.38
N VAL A 77 38.61 -2.38 8.30
CA VAL A 77 38.09 -3.59 8.96
C VAL A 77 37.96 -3.32 10.45
N VAL A 78 36.75 -3.41 10.97
CA VAL A 78 36.47 -3.31 12.42
C VAL A 78 35.94 -4.65 12.91
N GLU A 79 36.79 -5.36 13.64
CA GLU A 79 36.56 -6.78 14.00
C GLU A 79 35.52 -6.95 15.10
N GLU A 80 35.43 -5.97 15.98
CA GLU A 80 34.48 -5.94 17.09
C GLU A 80 33.31 -4.99 16.76
N PRO A 81 32.10 -5.23 17.29
CA PRO A 81 30.98 -4.33 17.09
C PRO A 81 31.30 -2.91 17.58
N ILE A 82 31.03 -1.90 16.74
CA ILE A 82 31.17 -0.50 17.12
C ILE A 82 30.04 -0.15 18.09
N ARG A 83 30.37 0.36 19.27
CA ARG A 83 29.39 0.86 20.25
C ARG A 83 29.36 2.36 20.19
N ALA A 84 28.21 2.96 20.02
CA ALA A 84 27.99 4.40 19.92
C ALA A 84 26.67 4.80 20.60
N THR A 85 26.29 4.07 21.65
CA THR A 85 25.06 4.28 22.42
C THR A 85 25.07 5.66 23.05
N ARG A 86 24.09 6.48 22.68
CA ARG A 86 23.99 7.92 23.00
C ARG A 86 25.27 8.73 22.73
N ALA A 87 26.05 8.32 21.72
CA ALA A 87 27.14 9.14 21.22
C ALA A 87 26.59 10.41 20.54
N VAL A 88 27.33 11.51 20.59
CA VAL A 88 27.07 12.73 19.81
C VAL A 88 28.24 12.93 18.87
N LEU A 89 27.99 12.82 17.57
CA LEU A 89 29.02 12.86 16.52
C LEU A 89 28.66 13.94 15.49
N PRO A 90 29.63 14.78 15.07
CA PRO A 90 29.40 15.69 13.94
C PRO A 90 28.99 14.96 12.65
N TYR A 91 29.62 13.82 12.37
CA TYR A 91 29.20 12.86 11.33
C TYR A 91 29.83 11.49 11.62
N LEU A 92 29.28 10.44 11.01
CA LEU A 92 29.86 9.09 11.03
C LEU A 92 29.84 8.51 9.62
N THR A 93 31.01 8.16 9.09
CA THR A 93 31.17 7.53 7.79
C THR A 93 31.96 6.23 7.92
N LEU A 94 31.41 5.14 7.41
CA LEU A 94 32.02 3.80 7.42
C LEU A 94 32.20 3.24 6.00
N ASP A 95 32.23 4.11 4.99
CA ASP A 95 32.15 3.70 3.58
C ASP A 95 33.16 2.62 3.18
N GLY A 96 32.69 1.58 2.49
CA GLY A 96 33.50 0.44 2.04
C GLY A 96 34.02 -0.47 3.15
N SER A 97 33.76 -0.15 4.42
CA SER A 97 34.31 -0.89 5.54
C SER A 97 33.56 -2.19 5.82
N ARG A 98 34.26 -3.17 6.38
CA ARG A 98 33.69 -4.38 6.97
C ARG A 98 33.59 -4.21 8.48
N ILE A 99 32.39 -4.37 9.03
CA ILE A 99 32.13 -4.19 10.47
C ILE A 99 31.41 -5.43 11.03
N ALA A 100 31.74 -5.82 12.26
CA ALA A 100 31.00 -6.88 12.95
C ALA A 100 29.59 -6.45 13.38
N GLY A 101 29.34 -5.15 13.48
CA GLY A 101 28.04 -4.58 13.83
C GLY A 101 28.17 -3.12 14.27
N LEU A 102 27.03 -2.46 14.46
CA LEU A 102 26.97 -1.08 14.96
C LEU A 102 25.82 -0.98 15.96
N VAL A 103 26.12 -0.57 17.19
CA VAL A 103 25.12 -0.32 18.24
C VAL A 103 25.11 1.17 18.55
N ALA A 104 24.24 1.92 17.87
CA ALA A 104 24.14 3.37 17.96
C ALA A 104 22.78 3.80 18.56
N ASP A 105 22.32 3.06 19.57
CA ASP A 105 21.04 3.32 20.24
C ASP A 105 21.06 4.69 20.94
N GLY A 106 20.14 5.57 20.58
CA GLY A 106 20.04 6.95 21.05
C GLY A 106 21.16 7.87 20.58
N ALA A 107 21.98 7.45 19.60
CA ALA A 107 23.04 8.28 19.06
C ALA A 107 22.46 9.53 18.35
N ARG A 108 23.18 10.64 18.45
CA ARG A 108 22.91 11.87 17.70
C ARG A 108 24.05 12.12 16.72
N VAL A 109 23.76 11.99 15.44
CA VAL A 109 24.68 12.38 14.36
C VAL A 109 24.20 13.72 13.82
N GLU A 110 24.97 14.79 14.01
CA GLU A 110 24.53 16.14 13.63
C GLU A 110 24.43 16.30 12.12
N GLY A 111 25.40 15.75 11.40
CA GLY A 111 25.42 15.62 9.94
C GLY A 111 24.89 14.26 9.48
N GLY A 112 25.52 13.71 8.43
CA GLY A 112 25.10 12.45 7.83
C GLY A 112 25.70 11.20 8.48
N LEU A 113 24.97 10.09 8.33
CA LEU A 113 25.43 8.73 8.60
C LEU A 113 25.59 7.99 7.26
N PHE A 114 26.84 7.76 6.86
CA PHE A 114 27.19 7.18 5.57
C PHE A 114 27.77 5.78 5.76
N LEU A 115 27.10 4.77 5.20
CA LEU A 115 27.42 3.35 5.26
C LEU A 115 27.52 2.77 3.84
N ARG A 116 28.01 3.55 2.88
CA ARG A 116 28.00 3.17 1.46
C ARG A 116 28.96 2.00 1.24
N ARG A 117 28.54 0.94 0.54
CA ARG A 117 29.35 -0.28 0.34
C ARG A 117 29.81 -0.97 1.63
N VAL A 118 29.20 -0.68 2.79
CA VAL A 118 29.52 -1.35 4.05
C VAL A 118 29.13 -2.81 3.98
N ARG A 119 29.93 -3.69 4.58
CA ARG A 119 29.54 -5.07 4.89
C ARG A 119 29.42 -5.22 6.40
N ALA A 120 28.20 -5.33 6.90
CA ALA A 120 27.91 -5.59 8.31
C ALA A 120 27.52 -7.06 8.50
N GLU A 121 28.30 -7.79 9.31
CA GLU A 121 28.07 -9.22 9.61
C GLU A 121 27.21 -9.44 10.86
N GLY A 122 26.74 -8.36 11.47
CA GLY A 122 25.83 -8.34 12.60
C GLY A 122 24.83 -7.20 12.51
N GLU A 123 24.00 -7.09 13.55
CA GLU A 123 22.93 -6.09 13.60
C GLU A 123 23.50 -4.65 13.60
N VAL A 124 22.91 -3.80 12.74
CA VAL A 124 23.07 -2.35 12.77
C VAL A 124 21.87 -1.76 13.49
N ARG A 125 22.08 -1.34 14.74
CA ARG A 125 21.06 -0.78 15.63
C ARG A 125 21.16 0.74 15.70
N LEU A 126 20.04 1.39 15.44
CA LEU A 126 19.81 2.83 15.41
C LEU A 126 18.54 3.18 16.21
N LEU A 127 18.27 2.43 17.28
CA LEU A 127 17.07 2.62 18.10
C LEU A 127 17.05 4.02 18.69
N ASP A 128 15.97 4.79 18.50
CA ASP A 128 15.85 6.15 19.00
C ASP A 128 16.98 7.12 18.53
N ALA A 129 17.75 6.74 17.51
CA ALA A 129 18.83 7.58 16.98
C ALA A 129 18.27 8.81 16.24
N HIS A 130 19.02 9.91 16.26
CA HIS A 130 18.73 11.11 15.47
C HIS A 130 19.89 11.41 14.53
N VAL A 131 19.63 11.41 13.23
CA VAL A 131 20.57 11.85 12.19
C VAL A 131 20.05 13.15 11.58
N GLY A 132 20.81 14.25 11.75
CA GLY A 132 20.43 15.58 11.26
C GLY A 132 20.67 15.77 9.75
N GLY A 133 21.51 14.94 9.15
CA GLY A 133 21.75 14.88 7.71
C GLY A 133 21.05 13.71 7.04
N GLN A 134 21.71 13.12 6.05
CA GLN A 134 21.23 11.97 5.31
C GLN A 134 21.68 10.65 5.97
N PHE A 135 20.88 9.60 5.76
CA PHE A 135 21.30 8.22 5.95
C PHE A 135 21.48 7.60 4.58
N ASP A 136 22.72 7.26 4.23
CA ASP A 136 23.05 6.67 2.93
C ASP A 136 23.76 5.34 3.13
N ALA A 137 23.09 4.25 2.78
CA ALA A 137 23.61 2.91 2.81
C ALA A 137 23.47 2.23 1.44
N ASP A 138 23.72 3.01 0.39
CA ASP A 138 23.84 2.48 -0.96
C ASP A 138 24.89 1.39 -1.05
N ASP A 139 24.60 0.35 -1.85
CA ASP A 139 25.48 -0.79 -2.06
C ASP A 139 25.90 -1.54 -0.78
N ALA A 140 25.26 -1.25 0.36
CA ALA A 140 25.57 -1.89 1.63
C ALA A 140 25.03 -3.33 1.68
N GLU A 141 25.74 -4.19 2.39
CA GLU A 141 25.34 -5.56 2.71
C GLU A 141 25.17 -5.67 4.23
N PHE A 142 23.93 -5.77 4.69
CA PHE A 142 23.59 -5.96 6.10
C PHE A 142 23.12 -7.41 6.30
N THR A 143 23.87 -8.21 7.05
CA THR A 143 23.51 -9.60 7.34
C THR A 143 23.46 -9.83 8.84
N SER A 144 22.38 -10.45 9.31
CA SER A 144 22.25 -10.91 10.69
C SER A 144 21.70 -12.33 10.72
N THR A 145 22.38 -13.22 11.43
CA THR A 145 21.98 -14.62 11.62
C THR A 145 21.17 -14.85 12.90
N SER A 146 21.01 -13.82 13.73
CA SER A 146 20.35 -13.89 15.04
C SER A 146 19.12 -13.00 15.17
N GLY A 147 18.79 -12.22 14.14
CA GLY A 147 17.61 -11.36 14.17
C GLY A 147 17.53 -10.39 12.99
N THR A 148 17.06 -9.19 13.30
CA THR A 148 17.03 -8.05 12.38
C THR A 148 18.45 -7.66 11.97
N ALA A 149 18.65 -7.30 10.71
CA ALA A 149 19.96 -6.85 10.21
C ALA A 149 20.09 -5.33 10.31
N LEU A 150 19.01 -4.59 10.01
CA LEU A 150 18.93 -3.15 10.17
C LEU A 150 17.77 -2.78 11.09
N TYR A 151 18.09 -2.43 12.34
CA TYR A 151 17.13 -2.10 13.38
C TYR A 151 17.14 -0.60 13.67
N ALA A 152 16.21 0.14 13.08
CA ALA A 152 16.10 1.59 13.19
C ALA A 152 14.73 2.02 13.72
N THR A 153 14.24 1.33 14.76
CA THR A 153 12.96 1.67 15.40
C THR A 153 13.03 3.04 16.08
N ARG A 154 12.00 3.88 15.84
CA ARG A 154 11.88 5.26 16.33
C ARG A 154 13.07 6.17 15.96
N MET A 155 13.75 5.85 14.87
CA MET A 155 14.79 6.72 14.32
C MET A 155 14.16 8.03 13.84
N ARG A 156 14.85 9.14 14.07
CA ARG A 156 14.57 10.43 13.44
C ARG A 156 15.66 10.74 12.43
N LEU A 157 15.27 11.03 11.20
CA LEU A 157 16.16 11.44 10.14
C LEU A 157 15.66 12.75 9.56
N ASP A 158 16.44 13.81 9.60
CA ASP A 158 16.00 15.11 9.09
C ASP A 158 16.18 15.20 7.56
N GLY A 159 17.15 14.46 7.00
CA GLY A 159 17.41 14.39 5.57
C GLY A 159 16.78 13.17 4.86
N GLY A 160 17.38 12.78 3.73
CA GLY A 160 16.95 11.64 2.93
C GLY A 160 17.54 10.31 3.40
N PHE A 161 16.76 9.24 3.22
CA PHE A 161 17.13 7.86 3.51
C PHE A 161 17.33 7.09 2.19
N PHE A 162 18.52 6.51 1.99
CA PHE A 162 18.89 5.84 0.74
C PHE A 162 19.38 4.41 0.98
N LEU A 163 18.73 3.46 0.32
CA LEU A 163 19.14 2.06 0.19
C LEU A 163 19.08 1.67 -1.29
N ARG A 164 20.00 2.21 -2.11
CA ARG A 164 20.09 1.83 -3.52
C ARG A 164 21.01 0.64 -3.69
N ARG A 165 20.52 -0.43 -4.34
CA ARG A 165 21.26 -1.68 -4.57
C ARG A 165 21.81 -2.35 -3.29
N ALA A 166 21.22 -2.03 -2.13
CA ALA A 166 21.57 -2.63 -0.85
C ALA A 166 21.04 -4.06 -0.75
N ARG A 167 21.73 -4.91 0.00
CA ARG A 167 21.31 -6.27 0.34
C ARG A 167 21.11 -6.36 1.84
N ILE A 168 19.93 -6.78 2.27
CA ILE A 168 19.60 -6.93 3.69
C ILE A 168 19.08 -8.33 3.91
N ARG A 169 19.76 -9.08 4.78
CA ARG A 169 19.36 -10.44 5.15
C ARG A 169 19.26 -10.55 6.66
N GLY A 170 18.05 -10.78 7.15
CA GLY A 170 17.78 -11.02 8.55
C GLY A 170 17.04 -12.33 8.76
N VAL A 171 16.78 -12.64 10.03
CA VAL A 171 15.96 -13.77 10.46
C VAL A 171 15.03 -13.36 11.61
N GLY A 172 14.01 -14.16 11.88
CA GLY A 172 13.04 -13.96 12.94
C GLY A 172 11.82 -13.10 12.54
N GLU A 173 10.87 -13.01 13.48
CA GLU A 173 9.54 -12.40 13.30
C GLU A 173 9.58 -10.86 13.24
N ARG A 174 10.67 -10.22 13.71
CA ARG A 174 10.78 -8.75 13.83
C ARG A 174 11.07 -8.03 12.52
N GLY A 175 11.44 -8.79 11.49
CA GLY A 175 11.78 -8.30 10.16
C GLY A 175 13.28 -8.16 9.90
N ALA A 176 13.69 -8.18 8.62
CA ALA A 176 15.09 -7.99 8.22
C ALA A 176 15.53 -6.52 8.31
N ALA A 177 14.66 -5.59 7.90
CA ALA A 177 14.80 -4.16 8.10
C ALA A 177 13.58 -3.60 8.85
N ARG A 178 13.81 -2.95 9.99
CA ARG A 178 12.73 -2.50 10.90
C ARG A 178 12.85 -1.01 11.20
N PHE A 179 11.80 -0.26 10.88
CA PHE A 179 11.72 1.20 11.02
C PHE A 179 10.50 1.65 11.82
N VAL A 180 9.98 0.82 12.72
CA VAL A 180 8.74 1.10 13.43
C VAL A 180 8.75 2.44 14.15
N GLY A 181 7.72 3.26 13.93
CA GLY A 181 7.58 4.59 14.55
C GLY A 181 8.64 5.62 14.13
N SER A 182 9.42 5.34 13.08
CA SER A 182 10.45 6.26 12.60
C SER A 182 9.88 7.45 11.87
N ARG A 183 10.61 8.56 11.89
CA ARG A 183 10.23 9.80 11.20
C ARG A 183 11.35 10.19 10.24
N PHE A 184 10.98 10.31 8.97
CA PHE A 184 11.87 10.69 7.89
C PHE A 184 11.43 12.07 7.37
N GLY A 185 12.25 13.09 7.61
CA GLY A 185 12.02 14.47 7.17
C GLY A 185 12.22 14.67 5.66
N GLY A 186 12.91 13.74 5.00
CA GLY A 186 13.13 13.74 3.56
C GLY A 186 12.55 12.53 2.84
N GLN A 187 13.04 12.30 1.62
CA GLN A 187 12.66 11.15 0.81
C GLN A 187 13.18 9.83 1.39
N VAL A 188 12.46 8.74 1.14
CA VAL A 188 12.87 7.37 1.46
C VAL A 188 12.98 6.57 0.17
N VAL A 189 14.16 6.04 -0.12
CA VAL A 189 14.47 5.40 -1.42
C VAL A 189 14.99 3.98 -1.23
N PHE A 190 14.24 3.01 -1.73
CA PHE A 190 14.62 1.60 -1.86
C PHE A 190 14.75 1.24 -3.35
N ALA A 191 15.83 1.63 -4.02
CA ALA A 191 15.99 1.38 -5.45
C ALA A 191 16.88 0.18 -5.72
N GLY A 192 16.33 -0.93 -6.24
CA GLY A 192 17.09 -2.15 -6.49
C GLY A 192 17.61 -2.84 -5.22
N ALA A 193 17.05 -2.49 -4.05
CA ALA A 193 17.34 -3.16 -2.80
C ALA A 193 16.78 -4.59 -2.80
N ARG A 194 17.50 -5.52 -2.18
CA ARG A 194 17.07 -6.91 -1.99
C ARG A 194 16.99 -7.21 -0.50
N LEU A 195 15.79 -7.50 -0.01
CA LEU A 195 15.55 -7.80 1.39
C LEU A 195 15.09 -9.24 1.52
N GLU A 196 15.72 -9.99 2.43
CA GLU A 196 15.44 -11.40 2.65
C GLU A 196 15.19 -11.65 4.14
N ASN A 197 14.07 -12.30 4.44
CA ASN A 197 13.76 -12.84 5.75
C ASN A 197 12.93 -14.13 5.57
N PRO A 198 13.47 -15.31 5.89
CA PRO A 198 12.77 -16.56 5.66
C PRO A 198 11.62 -16.83 6.64
N THR A 199 11.62 -16.16 7.80
CA THR A 199 10.69 -16.48 8.91
C THR A 199 9.74 -15.34 9.25
N GLY A 200 9.91 -14.15 8.68
CA GLY A 200 9.12 -12.98 9.02
C GLY A 200 9.07 -11.95 7.91
N PRO A 201 8.59 -10.71 8.17
CA PRO A 201 8.54 -9.66 7.16
C PRO A 201 9.95 -9.28 6.68
N VAL A 202 10.09 -8.89 5.42
CA VAL A 202 11.36 -8.38 4.90
C VAL A 202 11.58 -6.92 5.31
N LEU A 203 10.48 -6.16 5.39
CA LEU A 203 10.48 -4.73 5.72
C LEU A 203 9.32 -4.42 6.66
N ASP A 204 9.60 -3.71 7.74
CA ASP A 204 8.61 -3.23 8.69
C ASP A 204 8.68 -1.69 8.80
N LEU A 205 7.62 -1.03 8.32
CA LEU A 205 7.42 0.42 8.32
C LEU A 205 6.23 0.83 9.22
N HIS A 206 5.80 -0.05 10.14
CA HIS A 206 4.67 0.19 11.05
C HIS A 206 4.77 1.54 11.77
N GLU A 207 3.72 2.34 11.77
CA GLU A 207 3.66 3.67 12.42
C GLU A 207 4.75 4.68 11.98
N SER A 208 5.51 4.38 10.92
CA SER A 208 6.56 5.28 10.45
C SER A 208 5.98 6.37 9.54
N THR A 209 6.65 7.52 9.46
CA THR A 209 6.17 8.68 8.71
C THR A 209 7.27 9.25 7.84
N VAL A 210 6.91 9.63 6.61
CA VAL A 210 7.79 10.21 5.60
C VAL A 210 7.19 11.54 5.16
N ASP A 211 7.87 12.63 5.52
CA ASP A 211 7.52 14.01 5.16
C ASP A 211 7.99 14.34 3.73
N GLY A 212 7.77 13.41 2.81
CA GLY A 212 8.26 13.49 1.44
C GLY A 212 7.83 12.33 0.57
N THR A 213 8.67 12.01 -0.41
CA THR A 213 8.43 10.96 -1.40
C THR A 213 8.97 9.62 -0.91
N VAL A 214 8.17 8.57 -1.05
CA VAL A 214 8.58 7.18 -0.85
C VAL A 214 8.76 6.51 -2.20
N PHE A 215 9.97 6.08 -2.48
CA PHE A 215 10.30 5.22 -3.61
C PHE A 215 10.53 3.79 -3.13
N LEU A 216 9.44 3.01 -3.06
CA LEU A 216 9.45 1.58 -2.73
C LEU A 216 8.80 0.78 -3.89
N PRO A 217 9.56 0.41 -4.92
CA PRO A 217 9.05 -0.42 -6.01
C PRO A 217 8.69 -1.82 -5.48
N ALA A 218 7.68 -2.44 -6.08
CA ALA A 218 7.21 -3.77 -5.67
C ALA A 218 8.33 -4.83 -5.72
N GLU A 219 9.30 -4.66 -6.62
CA GLU A 219 10.50 -5.50 -6.81
C GLU A 219 11.34 -5.71 -5.55
N VAL A 220 11.28 -4.78 -4.59
CA VAL A 220 11.99 -4.90 -3.30
C VAL A 220 11.43 -6.05 -2.45
N VAL A 221 10.16 -6.40 -2.67
CA VAL A 221 9.42 -7.42 -1.90
C VAL A 221 9.02 -8.61 -2.78
N CYS A 222 8.61 -8.32 -4.01
CA CYS A 222 8.12 -9.25 -5.03
C CYS A 222 9.00 -9.13 -6.27
N PRO A 223 9.99 -10.02 -6.48
CA PRO A 223 10.93 -9.95 -7.58
C PRO A 223 10.28 -9.89 -8.98
N ASP A 224 9.09 -10.48 -9.12
CA ASP A 224 8.34 -10.48 -10.38
C ASP A 224 7.76 -9.10 -10.74
N GLY A 225 7.86 -8.11 -9.85
CA GLY A 225 7.40 -6.74 -10.08
C GLY A 225 5.91 -6.67 -10.43
N SER A 226 5.15 -7.67 -10.01
CA SER A 226 3.80 -7.95 -10.48
C SER A 226 2.85 -6.80 -10.17
N ARG A 227 1.91 -6.58 -11.10
CA ARG A 227 0.76 -5.66 -10.93
C ARG A 227 -0.53 -6.45 -10.76
N GLU A 228 -0.43 -7.76 -10.62
CA GLU A 228 -1.56 -8.66 -10.56
C GLU A 228 -2.21 -8.64 -9.18
N ASP A 229 -3.43 -9.16 -9.14
CA ASP A 229 -4.27 -9.17 -7.96
C ASP A 229 -3.90 -10.28 -6.97
N HIS A 230 -3.07 -11.24 -7.39
CA HIS A 230 -2.60 -12.40 -6.63
C HIS A 230 -1.08 -12.56 -6.81
N CYS A 231 -0.42 -13.10 -5.79
CA CYS A 231 1.00 -13.41 -5.79
C CYS A 231 1.27 -14.56 -4.81
N ASP A 232 2.08 -15.53 -5.21
CA ASP A 232 2.47 -16.67 -4.36
C ASP A 232 3.82 -16.45 -3.67
N HIS A 233 4.47 -15.30 -3.90
CA HIS A 233 5.77 -15.02 -3.29
C HIS A 233 5.63 -14.84 -1.76
N PRO A 234 6.47 -15.51 -0.96
CA PRO A 234 6.28 -15.63 0.48
C PRO A 234 6.68 -14.37 1.26
N ALA A 235 7.44 -13.44 0.67
CA ALA A 235 7.87 -12.24 1.35
C ALA A 235 6.68 -11.43 1.88
N ARG A 236 6.85 -10.86 3.07
CA ARG A 236 5.83 -10.03 3.74
C ARG A 236 6.39 -8.67 4.09
N VAL A 237 5.53 -7.67 4.18
CA VAL A 237 5.84 -6.33 4.67
C VAL A 237 4.82 -5.89 5.70
N GLU A 238 5.26 -5.06 6.64
CA GLU A 238 4.36 -4.40 7.57
C GLU A 238 4.27 -2.92 7.23
N LEU A 239 3.03 -2.46 7.01
CA LEU A 239 2.71 -1.12 6.50
C LEU A 239 1.59 -0.45 7.30
N ASP A 240 1.12 -1.07 8.38
CA ASP A 240 0.05 -0.48 9.18
C ASP A 240 0.47 0.88 9.75
N ASP A 241 -0.44 1.84 9.63
CA ASP A 241 -0.20 3.26 9.94
C ASP A 241 1.07 3.89 9.33
N PHE A 242 1.60 3.29 8.26
CA PHE A 242 2.69 3.90 7.49
C PHE A 242 2.22 5.18 6.80
N GLY A 243 2.93 6.27 7.03
CA GLY A 243 2.62 7.60 6.53
C GLY A 243 3.57 8.12 5.48
N PHE A 244 3.03 8.61 4.35
CA PHE A 244 3.77 9.29 3.30
C PHE A 244 2.90 10.28 2.54
N SER A 245 3.55 11.25 1.89
CA SER A 245 2.87 12.31 1.11
C SER A 245 2.86 12.06 -0.39
N SER A 246 3.82 11.29 -0.91
CA SER A 246 3.95 10.98 -2.33
C SER A 246 4.62 9.63 -2.56
N ILE A 247 4.28 8.95 -3.65
CA ILE A 247 4.93 7.72 -4.14
C ILE A 247 5.85 7.96 -5.35
N GLY A 248 6.09 9.23 -5.70
CA GLY A 248 6.97 9.63 -6.80
C GLY A 248 6.41 9.20 -8.16
N TYR A 249 7.25 8.57 -8.98
CA TYR A 249 6.88 8.08 -10.32
C TYR A 249 6.44 6.60 -10.34
N LEU A 250 6.24 5.99 -9.17
CA LEU A 250 5.78 4.60 -9.08
C LEU A 250 4.32 4.46 -9.51
N ASP A 251 4.00 3.34 -10.14
CA ASP A 251 2.61 3.01 -10.49
C ASP A 251 1.86 2.63 -9.20
N TRP A 252 0.75 3.32 -8.93
CA TRP A 252 -0.15 3.01 -7.80
C TRP A 252 -0.61 1.55 -7.79
N ARG A 253 -0.63 0.87 -8.95
CA ARG A 253 -0.94 -0.56 -9.04
C ARG A 253 0.13 -1.45 -8.39
N GLN A 254 1.41 -1.07 -8.50
CA GLN A 254 2.50 -1.78 -7.82
C GLN A 254 2.38 -1.62 -6.30
N TRP A 255 2.06 -0.40 -5.84
CA TRP A 255 1.78 -0.15 -4.42
C TRP A 255 0.55 -0.93 -3.93
N LEU A 256 -0.53 -0.95 -4.72
CA LEU A 256 -1.72 -1.72 -4.38
C LEU A 256 -1.44 -3.23 -4.32
N HIS A 257 -0.57 -3.74 -5.21
CA HIS A 257 -0.11 -5.12 -5.18
C HIS A 257 0.62 -5.44 -3.87
N LEU A 258 1.54 -4.58 -3.43
CA LEU A 258 2.20 -4.74 -2.13
C LEU A 258 1.20 -4.83 -0.98
N ILE A 259 0.21 -3.93 -0.94
CA ILE A 259 -0.81 -3.90 0.12
C ILE A 259 -1.68 -5.18 0.11
N ARG A 260 -2.05 -5.69 -1.07
CA ARG A 260 -2.96 -6.84 -1.20
C ARG A 260 -2.28 -8.18 -0.98
N CYS A 261 -1.06 -8.33 -1.47
CA CYS A 261 -0.40 -9.62 -1.56
C CYS A 261 0.69 -9.83 -0.50
N HIS A 262 1.28 -8.74 -0.01
CA HIS A 262 2.46 -8.83 0.87
C HIS A 262 2.23 -8.33 2.29
N THR A 263 1.09 -7.69 2.63
CA THR A 263 0.80 -7.40 4.04
C THR A 263 0.38 -8.67 4.79
N THR A 264 0.78 -8.76 6.05
CA THR A 264 0.50 -9.88 6.96
C THR A 264 -0.99 -10.04 7.23
N ALA A 265 -1.70 -8.94 7.42
CA ALA A 265 -3.13 -8.88 7.69
C ALA A 265 -3.83 -7.77 6.90
N TYR A 266 -5.16 -7.76 6.97
CA TYR A 266 -5.95 -6.65 6.44
C TYR A 266 -5.90 -5.46 7.41
N HIS A 267 -5.42 -4.32 6.91
CA HIS A 267 -5.51 -3.03 7.57
C HIS A 267 -6.09 -2.01 6.59
N ALA A 268 -6.96 -1.12 7.08
CA ALA A 268 -7.57 -0.09 6.25
C ALA A 268 -6.58 1.05 5.92
N SER A 269 -5.65 1.33 6.84
CA SER A 269 -4.73 2.49 6.80
C SER A 269 -3.92 2.58 5.50
N PRO A 270 -3.27 1.50 5.00
CA PRO A 270 -2.47 1.58 3.77
C PRO A 270 -3.29 1.93 2.52
N TYR A 271 -4.51 1.37 2.39
CA TYR A 271 -5.40 1.67 1.27
C TYR A 271 -5.88 3.12 1.30
N GLN A 272 -6.29 3.59 2.47
CA GLN A 272 -6.78 4.95 2.65
C GLN A 272 -5.69 5.97 2.33
N ARG A 273 -4.45 5.70 2.76
CA ARG A 273 -3.33 6.58 2.46
C ARG A 273 -2.97 6.63 0.99
N LEU A 274 -2.84 5.47 0.33
CA LEU A 274 -2.58 5.44 -1.12
C LEU A 274 -3.70 6.16 -1.90
N ALA A 275 -4.96 5.96 -1.52
CA ALA A 275 -6.08 6.66 -2.14
C ALA A 275 -6.07 8.17 -1.88
N ALA A 276 -5.62 8.61 -0.70
CA ALA A 276 -5.48 10.04 -0.38
C ALA A 276 -4.38 10.69 -1.22
N VAL A 277 -3.23 10.03 -1.37
CA VAL A 277 -2.12 10.50 -2.22
C VAL A 277 -2.54 10.61 -3.69
N GLU A 278 -3.22 9.60 -4.23
CA GLU A 278 -3.73 9.66 -5.61
C GLU A 278 -4.78 10.76 -5.80
N ARG A 279 -5.63 11.03 -4.79
CA ARG A 279 -6.58 12.17 -4.84
C ARG A 279 -5.84 13.50 -4.84
N ALA A 280 -4.84 13.67 -3.97
CA ALA A 280 -4.04 14.89 -3.90
C ALA A 280 -3.28 15.16 -5.20
N ALA A 281 -2.88 14.09 -5.92
CA ALA A 281 -2.27 14.18 -7.25
C ALA A 281 -3.27 14.47 -8.39
N GLY A 282 -4.59 14.55 -8.11
CA GLY A 282 -5.64 14.77 -9.11
C GLY A 282 -6.13 13.50 -9.82
N HIS A 283 -5.73 12.32 -9.36
CA HIS A 283 -6.10 11.02 -9.93
C HIS A 283 -7.28 10.36 -9.20
N ASP A 284 -8.44 11.04 -9.14
CA ASP A 284 -9.64 10.53 -8.47
C ASP A 284 -10.07 9.12 -8.93
N GLY A 285 -9.85 8.83 -10.22
CA GLY A 285 -10.13 7.52 -10.81
C GLY A 285 -9.28 6.39 -10.21
N ASN A 286 -8.03 6.66 -9.85
CA ASN A 286 -7.12 5.69 -9.23
C ASN A 286 -7.52 5.46 -7.77
N ALA A 287 -7.71 6.54 -7.02
CA ALA A 287 -8.18 6.48 -5.63
C ALA A 287 -9.46 5.67 -5.47
N ARG A 288 -10.41 5.83 -6.41
CA ARG A 288 -11.64 5.04 -6.47
C ARG A 288 -11.37 3.55 -6.65
N ARG A 289 -10.44 3.16 -7.53
CA ARG A 289 -10.07 1.75 -7.73
C ARG A 289 -9.40 1.15 -6.49
N ILE A 290 -8.56 1.91 -5.81
CA ILE A 290 -7.91 1.52 -4.56
C ILE A 290 -8.95 1.21 -3.47
N LEU A 291 -9.94 2.10 -3.27
CA LEU A 291 -10.99 1.90 -2.28
C LEU A 291 -11.93 0.73 -2.61
N ILE A 292 -12.15 0.42 -3.90
CA ILE A 292 -12.87 -0.79 -4.30
C ILE A 292 -12.05 -2.04 -3.95
N ALA A 293 -10.75 -2.00 -4.20
CA ALA A 293 -9.86 -3.11 -3.84
C ALA A 293 -9.82 -3.33 -2.31
N GLN A 294 -9.80 -2.25 -1.52
CA GLN A 294 -9.92 -2.31 -0.05
C GLN A 294 -11.16 -3.08 0.39
N GLN A 295 -12.34 -2.75 -0.16
CA GLN A 295 -13.58 -3.42 0.23
C GLN A 295 -13.58 -4.89 -0.19
N GLY A 296 -13.03 -5.20 -1.36
CA GLY A 296 -12.86 -6.59 -1.81
C GLY A 296 -11.95 -7.39 -0.89
N ASP A 297 -10.88 -6.77 -0.40
CA ASP A 297 -9.90 -7.37 0.49
C ASP A 297 -10.43 -7.58 1.92
N LEU A 298 -11.15 -6.59 2.47
CA LEU A 298 -11.89 -6.70 3.73
C LEU A 298 -12.78 -7.96 3.75
N LEU A 299 -13.54 -8.17 2.66
CA LEU A 299 -14.43 -9.33 2.54
C LEU A 299 -13.68 -10.67 2.44
N ARG A 300 -12.46 -10.68 1.88
CA ARG A 300 -11.64 -11.89 1.73
C ARG A 300 -10.90 -12.24 3.01
N ARG A 301 -10.21 -11.27 3.62
CA ARG A 301 -9.30 -11.47 4.75
C ARG A 301 -9.95 -11.25 6.12
N SER A 302 -11.04 -10.48 6.22
CA SER A 302 -11.76 -10.24 7.48
C SER A 302 -13.30 -10.26 7.32
N PRO A 303 -13.89 -11.41 6.91
CA PRO A 303 -15.33 -11.52 6.69
C PRO A 303 -16.16 -11.39 7.99
N ALA A 304 -15.55 -11.63 9.15
CA ALA A 304 -16.19 -11.48 10.45
C ALA A 304 -16.52 -10.00 10.77
N ALA A 305 -15.70 -9.06 10.28
CA ALA A 305 -15.90 -7.63 10.52
C ALA A 305 -17.10 -7.03 9.76
N VAL A 306 -17.64 -7.73 8.75
CA VAL A 306 -18.69 -7.22 7.84
C VAL A 306 -20.11 -7.69 8.24
N GLY A 307 -20.24 -8.35 9.40
CA GLY A 307 -21.52 -8.82 9.94
C GLY A 307 -21.99 -10.17 9.40
N GLY A 308 -23.28 -10.45 9.55
CA GLY A 308 -23.91 -11.76 9.32
C GLY A 308 -24.07 -12.19 7.84
N PRO A 309 -24.61 -13.39 7.58
CA PRO A 309 -24.72 -13.95 6.23
C PRO A 309 -25.61 -13.12 5.27
N VAL A 310 -26.65 -12.44 5.80
CA VAL A 310 -27.56 -11.61 5.01
C VAL A 310 -26.88 -10.32 4.52
N THR A 311 -26.04 -9.68 5.34
CA THR A 311 -25.28 -8.49 4.91
C THR A 311 -24.26 -8.88 3.85
N ARG A 312 -23.60 -10.04 3.98
CA ARG A 312 -22.65 -10.56 2.96
C ARG A 312 -23.31 -10.87 1.61
N PHE A 313 -24.49 -11.49 1.60
CA PHE A 313 -25.25 -11.72 0.37
C PHE A 313 -25.63 -10.40 -0.30
N SER A 314 -26.11 -9.45 0.49
CA SER A 314 -26.41 -8.10 -0.01
C SER A 314 -25.15 -7.47 -0.62
N HIS A 315 -23.99 -7.49 0.05
CA HIS A 315 -22.75 -6.92 -0.48
C HIS A 315 -22.26 -7.59 -1.77
N ARG A 316 -22.44 -8.91 -1.93
CA ARG A 316 -22.11 -9.62 -3.18
C ARG A 316 -23.03 -9.20 -4.32
N LEU A 317 -24.34 -9.13 -4.06
CA LEU A 317 -25.34 -8.66 -5.02
C LEU A 317 -25.08 -7.19 -5.40
N TRP A 318 -24.80 -6.33 -4.43
CA TRP A 318 -24.45 -4.91 -4.62
C TRP A 318 -23.09 -4.72 -5.31
N GLY A 319 -22.10 -5.56 -5.03
CA GLY A 319 -20.80 -5.56 -5.72
C GLY A 319 -20.93 -5.94 -7.20
N ALA A 320 -21.80 -6.91 -7.52
CA ALA A 320 -22.05 -7.36 -8.89
C ALA A 320 -22.90 -6.38 -9.70
N LEU A 321 -24.00 -5.86 -9.13
CA LEU A 321 -24.95 -4.98 -9.82
C LEU A 321 -24.51 -3.51 -9.83
N ALA A 322 -23.99 -3.00 -8.72
CA ALA A 322 -23.72 -1.58 -8.53
C ALA A 322 -22.23 -1.23 -8.51
N GLY A 323 -21.34 -2.21 -8.30
CA GLY A 323 -19.92 -1.96 -8.11
C GLY A 323 -19.65 -0.90 -7.05
N TYR A 324 -20.37 -0.91 -5.93
CA TYR A 324 -20.28 0.07 -4.84
C TYR A 324 -20.58 1.53 -5.25
N GLY A 325 -21.59 1.80 -6.09
CA GLY A 325 -21.85 3.15 -6.65
C GLY A 325 -20.90 3.52 -7.80
N TYR A 326 -20.17 2.51 -8.26
CA TYR A 326 -18.96 2.53 -9.05
C TYR A 326 -19.00 2.67 -10.58
N ARG A 327 -20.08 2.19 -11.20
CA ARG A 327 -20.10 1.93 -12.66
C ARG A 327 -21.45 2.29 -13.25
N THR A 328 -21.69 3.58 -13.47
CA THR A 328 -22.89 4.12 -14.12
C THR A 328 -23.22 3.40 -15.44
N ARG A 329 -22.20 2.92 -16.17
CA ARG A 329 -22.40 2.14 -17.40
C ARG A 329 -23.04 0.77 -17.17
N ARG A 330 -22.70 0.06 -16.09
CA ARG A 330 -23.27 -1.27 -15.81
C ARG A 330 -24.67 -1.16 -15.23
N THR A 331 -24.91 -0.18 -14.37
CA THR A 331 -26.26 0.09 -13.85
C THR A 331 -27.18 0.58 -14.96
N ALA A 332 -26.69 1.44 -15.86
CA ALA A 332 -27.42 1.84 -17.06
C ALA A 332 -27.69 0.65 -18.00
N ALA A 333 -26.71 -0.24 -18.21
CA ALA A 333 -26.91 -1.44 -19.02
C ALA A 333 -27.90 -2.42 -18.36
N ALA A 334 -27.84 -2.61 -17.04
CA ALA A 334 -28.79 -3.45 -16.30
C ALA A 334 -30.20 -2.85 -16.32
N LEU A 335 -30.32 -1.52 -16.21
CA LEU A 335 -31.59 -0.82 -16.34
C LEU A 335 -32.15 -0.97 -17.76
N LEU A 336 -31.32 -0.80 -18.79
CA LEU A 336 -31.71 -1.04 -20.19
C LEU A 336 -32.17 -2.49 -20.40
N LEU A 337 -31.43 -3.48 -19.86
CA LEU A 337 -31.82 -4.89 -19.92
C LEU A 337 -33.16 -5.15 -19.22
N ALA A 338 -33.38 -4.58 -18.03
CA ALA A 338 -34.64 -4.72 -17.32
C ALA A 338 -35.82 -4.07 -18.08
N VAL A 339 -35.60 -2.91 -18.72
CA VAL A 339 -36.60 -2.27 -19.60
C VAL A 339 -36.89 -3.13 -20.82
N THR A 340 -35.87 -3.72 -21.47
CA THR A 340 -36.09 -4.63 -22.59
C THR A 340 -36.82 -5.91 -22.18
N ALA A 341 -36.51 -6.46 -21.01
CA ALA A 341 -37.18 -7.63 -20.47
C ALA A 341 -38.65 -7.37 -20.15
N ALA A 342 -38.98 -6.18 -19.62
CA ALA A 342 -40.37 -5.74 -19.44
C ALA A 342 -41.14 -5.75 -20.77
N GLY A 343 -40.58 -5.14 -21.82
CA GLY A 343 -41.20 -5.13 -23.16
C GLY A 343 -41.37 -6.53 -23.76
N LEU A 344 -40.36 -7.40 -23.62
CA LEU A 344 -40.40 -8.79 -24.09
C LEU A 344 -41.43 -9.65 -23.34
N LEU A 345 -41.57 -9.47 -22.02
CA LEU A 345 -42.61 -10.17 -21.24
C LEU A 345 -44.01 -9.74 -21.67
N GLY A 346 -44.22 -8.44 -21.93
CA GLY A 346 -45.49 -7.95 -22.48
C GLY A 346 -45.81 -8.56 -23.85
N TYR A 347 -44.81 -8.63 -24.74
CA TYR A 347 -44.93 -9.32 -26.02
C TYR A 347 -45.26 -10.81 -25.87
N ALA A 348 -44.53 -11.52 -25.00
CA ALA A 348 -44.72 -12.95 -24.76
C ALA A 348 -46.10 -13.28 -24.19
N ALA A 349 -46.65 -12.42 -23.32
CA ALA A 349 -47.99 -12.60 -22.78
C ALA A 349 -49.09 -12.61 -23.87
N GLY A 350 -48.89 -11.89 -24.98
CA GLY A 350 -49.80 -11.93 -26.13
C GLY A 350 -49.64 -13.14 -27.06
N GLN A 351 -48.63 -13.99 -26.83
CA GLN A 351 -48.39 -15.21 -27.61
C GLN A 351 -48.81 -16.49 -26.88
N VAL A 352 -49.16 -16.40 -25.60
CA VAL A 352 -49.53 -17.56 -24.77
C VAL A 352 -51.04 -17.71 -24.73
N ASP A 353 -51.54 -18.81 -25.28
CA ASP A 353 -52.95 -19.17 -25.23
C ASP A 353 -53.36 -19.63 -23.84
N THR A 354 -54.48 -19.11 -23.34
CA THR A 354 -55.03 -19.47 -22.02
C THR A 354 -56.32 -20.27 -22.14
N ARG A 355 -57.17 -19.91 -23.11
CA ARG A 355 -58.43 -20.57 -23.47
C ARG A 355 -58.60 -20.48 -24.99
N PRO A 356 -59.49 -21.29 -25.62
CA PRO A 356 -59.71 -21.19 -27.06
C PRO A 356 -60.10 -19.76 -27.48
N GLY A 357 -59.26 -19.12 -28.29
CA GLY A 357 -59.46 -17.72 -28.73
C GLY A 357 -59.01 -16.64 -27.75
N HIS A 358 -58.36 -16.99 -26.63
CA HIS A 358 -57.88 -16.05 -25.61
C HIS A 358 -56.39 -16.21 -25.35
N HIS A 359 -55.68 -15.08 -25.29
CA HIS A 359 -54.28 -15.01 -24.89
C HIS A 359 -54.14 -14.46 -23.47
N ALA A 360 -52.97 -14.63 -22.86
CA ALA A 360 -52.71 -14.13 -21.51
C ALA A 360 -52.74 -12.59 -21.42
N ALA A 361 -52.48 -11.90 -22.54
CA ALA A 361 -52.75 -10.47 -22.72
C ALA A 361 -53.81 -10.26 -23.80
N GLU A 362 -54.90 -9.55 -23.46
CA GLU A 362 -56.01 -9.29 -24.38
C GLU A 362 -56.53 -7.85 -24.24
N ARG A 363 -57.31 -7.39 -25.23
CA ARG A 363 -57.89 -6.05 -25.19
C ARG A 363 -58.93 -5.92 -24.08
N THR A 364 -58.82 -4.88 -23.27
CA THR A 364 -59.78 -4.60 -22.20
C THR A 364 -61.09 -4.06 -22.77
N VAL A 365 -62.22 -4.57 -22.30
CA VAL A 365 -63.55 -4.05 -22.66
C VAL A 365 -63.75 -2.69 -21.97
N GLN A 366 -63.98 -1.64 -22.75
CA GLN A 366 -64.37 -0.33 -22.20
C GLN A 366 -65.76 -0.42 -21.55
N PRO A 367 -65.93 0.07 -20.30
CA PRO A 367 -67.24 0.12 -19.67
C PRO A 367 -68.21 0.95 -20.53
N GLY A 368 -69.29 0.33 -21.01
CA GLY A 368 -70.32 1.00 -21.84
C GLY A 368 -70.30 0.66 -23.35
N SER A 369 -69.42 -0.23 -23.80
CA SER A 369 -69.37 -0.66 -25.22
C SER A 369 -70.38 -1.77 -25.51
N PRO A 370 -71.18 -1.70 -26.58
CA PRO A 370 -72.25 -2.68 -26.86
C PRO A 370 -71.78 -4.04 -27.39
N SER A 371 -70.47 -4.24 -27.61
CA SER A 371 -69.89 -5.53 -27.99
C SER A 371 -68.66 -5.85 -27.14
N PRO A 372 -68.60 -7.04 -26.51
CA PRO A 372 -67.38 -7.49 -25.83
C PRO A 372 -66.31 -7.74 -26.88
N ALA A 373 -65.28 -6.89 -26.95
CA ALA A 373 -64.06 -7.15 -27.73
C ALA A 373 -63.19 -8.22 -27.04
N VAL A 374 -63.80 -9.31 -26.60
CA VAL A 374 -63.20 -10.38 -25.81
C VAL A 374 -62.61 -11.38 -26.82
N GLY A 375 -61.29 -11.60 -26.76
CA GLY A 375 -60.55 -12.44 -27.72
C GLY A 375 -59.89 -11.71 -28.90
N VAL A 376 -59.86 -10.37 -28.94
CA VAL A 376 -59.08 -9.64 -29.95
C VAL A 376 -57.63 -9.50 -29.49
N ALA A 377 -56.70 -10.09 -30.24
CA ALA A 377 -55.27 -9.98 -29.98
C ALA A 377 -54.82 -8.51 -30.01
N CYS A 378 -54.03 -8.11 -29.02
CA CYS A 378 -53.39 -6.80 -29.02
C CYS A 378 -52.30 -6.74 -30.11
N SER A 379 -52.10 -5.57 -30.70
CA SER A 379 -50.98 -5.34 -31.60
C SER A 379 -49.64 -5.49 -30.89
N SER A 380 -48.57 -5.77 -31.64
CA SER A 380 -47.22 -5.93 -31.07
C SER A 380 -46.76 -4.70 -30.29
N VAL A 381 -47.15 -3.49 -30.72
CA VAL A 381 -46.84 -2.23 -30.03
C VAL A 381 -47.62 -2.11 -28.72
N GLU A 382 -48.89 -2.52 -28.70
CA GLU A 382 -49.71 -2.53 -27.47
C GLU A 382 -49.16 -3.53 -26.44
N LEU A 383 -48.68 -4.69 -26.89
CA LEU A 383 -48.10 -5.71 -26.01
C LEU A 383 -46.77 -5.28 -25.40
N VAL A 384 -45.86 -4.71 -26.20
CA VAL A 384 -44.60 -4.14 -25.67
C VAL A 384 -44.89 -2.97 -24.74
N GLY A 385 -45.84 -2.10 -25.12
CA GLY A 385 -46.29 -0.98 -24.30
C GLY A 385 -46.89 -1.42 -22.95
N LEU A 386 -47.67 -2.50 -22.91
CA LEU A 386 -48.19 -3.09 -21.67
C LEU A 386 -47.07 -3.50 -20.70
N GLY A 387 -46.05 -4.19 -21.23
CA GLY A 387 -44.89 -4.61 -20.44
C GLY A 387 -44.11 -3.42 -19.88
N LEU A 388 -43.84 -2.42 -20.71
CA LEU A 388 -43.14 -1.19 -20.30
C LEU A 388 -43.95 -0.36 -19.29
N ASP A 389 -45.25 -0.19 -19.53
CA ASP A 389 -46.13 0.62 -18.67
C ASP A 389 -46.30 -0.01 -17.29
N ARG A 390 -46.26 -1.34 -17.19
CA ARG A 390 -46.30 -2.05 -15.91
C ARG A 390 -44.95 -2.13 -15.21
N GLY A 391 -43.84 -2.17 -15.97
CA GLY A 391 -42.49 -2.26 -15.43
C GLY A 391 -41.91 -0.90 -15.00
N LEU A 392 -42.17 0.18 -15.74
CA LEU A 392 -41.56 1.48 -15.51
C LEU A 392 -42.21 2.23 -14.32
N PRO A 393 -41.42 3.01 -13.56
CA PRO A 393 -41.90 3.86 -12.48
C PRO A 393 -42.50 5.19 -12.97
N LEU A 394 -42.85 5.28 -14.25
CA LEU A 394 -43.49 6.45 -14.85
C LEU A 394 -44.99 6.15 -14.88
N GLY A 395 -45.83 7.10 -14.46
CA GLY A 395 -47.28 6.90 -14.30
C GLY A 395 -47.99 6.27 -15.51
N PRO A 396 -49.23 5.75 -15.34
CA PRO A 396 -49.92 4.97 -16.36
C PRO A 396 -50.05 5.76 -17.67
N THR A 397 -49.45 5.26 -18.73
CA THR A 397 -49.43 5.84 -20.09
C THR A 397 -50.75 5.67 -20.85
N GLY A 398 -51.79 5.12 -20.20
CA GLY A 398 -53.10 4.84 -20.78
C GLY A 398 -53.15 3.58 -21.66
N LEU A 399 -52.04 2.86 -21.84
CA LEU A 399 -51.99 1.60 -22.59
C LEU A 399 -52.77 0.47 -21.89
N ARG A 400 -52.80 0.46 -20.55
CA ARG A 400 -53.59 -0.49 -19.74
C ARG A 400 -55.09 -0.45 -19.99
N SER A 401 -55.63 0.66 -20.47
CA SER A 401 -57.06 0.78 -20.79
C SER A 401 -57.42 0.25 -22.19
N ARG A 402 -56.42 -0.25 -22.92
CA ARG A 402 -56.59 -0.82 -24.27
C ARG A 402 -56.21 -2.29 -24.30
N CYS A 403 -55.16 -2.69 -23.58
CA CYS A 403 -54.67 -4.07 -23.50
C CYS A 403 -54.21 -4.36 -22.08
N ASP A 404 -54.62 -5.50 -21.51
CA ASP A 404 -54.25 -5.91 -20.16
C ASP A 404 -54.12 -7.45 -20.03
N LEU A 405 -53.50 -7.89 -18.94
CA LEU A 405 -53.34 -9.30 -18.58
C LEU A 405 -54.63 -9.86 -17.97
N ASP A 406 -55.06 -11.03 -18.43
CA ASP A 406 -56.18 -11.75 -17.82
C ASP A 406 -55.73 -12.47 -16.53
N THR A 407 -55.82 -11.76 -15.41
CA THR A 407 -55.49 -12.28 -14.08
C THR A 407 -56.44 -13.38 -13.58
N GLY A 408 -57.51 -13.69 -14.34
CA GLY A 408 -58.40 -14.82 -14.08
C GLY A 408 -57.80 -16.17 -14.50
N THR A 409 -56.64 -16.19 -15.16
CA THR A 409 -55.96 -17.40 -15.63
C THR A 409 -54.62 -17.61 -14.91
N ARG A 410 -54.17 -18.88 -14.82
CA ARG A 410 -52.87 -19.22 -14.24
C ARG A 410 -51.70 -18.53 -14.95
N TRP A 411 -51.78 -18.44 -16.28
CA TRP A 411 -50.76 -17.77 -17.09
C TRP A 411 -50.77 -16.26 -16.91
N GLY A 412 -51.94 -15.60 -16.89
CA GLY A 412 -52.01 -14.16 -16.62
C GLY A 412 -51.53 -13.80 -15.20
N GLN A 413 -51.79 -14.65 -14.20
CA GLN A 413 -51.20 -14.50 -12.86
C GLN A 413 -49.68 -14.66 -12.88
N ALA A 414 -49.15 -15.64 -13.61
CA ALA A 414 -47.70 -15.85 -13.73
C ALA A 414 -46.99 -14.64 -14.39
N PHE A 415 -47.55 -14.11 -15.48
CA PHE A 415 -47.02 -12.90 -16.12
C PHE A 415 -47.13 -11.67 -15.22
N THR A 416 -48.21 -11.55 -14.44
CA THR A 416 -48.37 -10.46 -13.46
C THR A 416 -47.28 -10.51 -12.39
N VAL A 417 -47.00 -11.69 -11.82
CA VAL A 417 -45.92 -11.88 -10.84
C VAL A 417 -44.55 -11.58 -11.46
N ALA A 418 -44.30 -12.05 -12.68
CA ALA A 418 -43.04 -11.78 -13.40
C ALA A 418 -42.82 -10.27 -13.62
N ILE A 419 -43.88 -9.55 -13.99
CA ILE A 419 -43.86 -8.10 -14.14
C ILE A 419 -43.59 -7.40 -12.80
N TRP A 420 -44.19 -7.83 -11.68
CA TRP A 420 -43.90 -7.25 -10.37
C TRP A 420 -42.44 -7.42 -9.97
N VAL A 421 -41.82 -8.56 -10.29
CA VAL A 421 -40.38 -8.79 -10.05
C VAL A 421 -39.53 -7.82 -10.87
N ILE A 422 -39.83 -7.62 -12.16
CA ILE A 422 -39.13 -6.64 -12.99
C ILE A 422 -39.34 -5.20 -12.49
N GLN A 423 -40.57 -4.86 -12.08
CA GLN A 423 -40.89 -3.55 -11.53
C GLN A 423 -40.05 -3.27 -10.27
N ALA A 424 -39.99 -4.21 -9.33
CA ALA A 424 -39.14 -4.08 -8.14
C ALA A 424 -37.66 -3.90 -8.51
N ALA A 425 -37.16 -4.63 -9.51
CA ALA A 425 -35.79 -4.49 -10.01
C ALA A 425 -35.55 -3.11 -10.65
N LEU A 426 -36.48 -2.60 -11.46
CA LEU A 426 -36.40 -1.27 -12.08
C LEU A 426 -36.39 -0.16 -11.04
N TRP A 427 -37.22 -0.24 -10.00
CA TRP A 427 -37.18 0.70 -8.86
C TRP A 427 -35.83 0.66 -8.13
N GLY A 428 -35.31 -0.54 -7.85
CA GLY A 428 -34.00 -0.71 -7.21
C GLY A 428 -32.84 -0.17 -8.07
N LEU A 429 -32.87 -0.39 -9.38
CA LEU A 429 -31.83 0.09 -10.29
C LEU A 429 -31.91 1.59 -10.53
N ALA A 430 -33.11 2.16 -10.66
CA ALA A 430 -33.31 3.59 -10.87
C ALA A 430 -32.89 4.41 -9.66
N THR A 431 -33.30 3.98 -8.45
CA THR A 431 -32.87 4.62 -7.19
C THR A 431 -31.36 4.57 -7.04
N LEU A 432 -30.73 3.45 -7.39
CA LEU A 432 -29.29 3.30 -7.33
C LEU A 432 -28.54 4.13 -8.38
N ALA A 433 -29.08 4.24 -9.59
CA ALA A 433 -28.54 5.13 -10.63
C ALA A 433 -28.61 6.60 -10.19
N LEU A 434 -29.72 7.01 -9.58
CA LEU A 434 -29.90 8.37 -9.06
C LEU A 434 -28.95 8.64 -7.88
N ALA A 435 -28.82 7.73 -6.93
CA ALA A 435 -27.88 7.83 -5.82
C ALA A 435 -26.41 7.90 -6.30
N GLY A 436 -26.07 7.11 -7.33
CA GLY A 436 -24.74 7.15 -7.96
C GLY A 436 -24.44 8.43 -8.73
N TYR A 437 -25.45 9.03 -9.37
CA TYR A 437 -25.31 10.28 -10.13
C TYR A 437 -25.23 11.52 -9.22
N THR A 438 -26.04 11.53 -8.16
CA THR A 438 -26.17 12.69 -7.25
C THR A 438 -25.07 12.77 -6.21
N ASN A 439 -24.19 11.76 -6.08
CA ASN A 439 -23.17 11.69 -5.03
C ASN A 439 -23.73 11.87 -3.60
N LEU A 440 -25.05 11.71 -3.39
CA LEU A 440 -25.75 12.00 -2.13
C LEU A 440 -25.28 11.12 -0.95
N VAL A 441 -24.54 10.05 -1.23
CA VAL A 441 -23.93 9.16 -0.22
C VAL A 441 -22.56 9.69 0.28
N ARG A 442 -22.00 10.73 -0.33
CA ARG A 442 -20.72 11.34 0.07
C ARG A 442 -20.91 12.70 0.76
N LYS A 443 -21.39 12.67 2.00
CA LYS A 443 -20.93 13.61 3.04
C LYS A 443 -20.85 12.85 4.37
N SER A 444 -19.69 12.26 4.61
CA SER A 444 -19.19 12.03 5.96
C SER A 444 -17.94 12.89 6.11
N ALA A 445 -17.96 13.70 7.16
CA ALA A 445 -17.00 14.76 7.50
C ALA A 445 -15.53 14.31 7.51
#